data_AF-A0A3D0RTB2-F1
#
_entry.id   AF-A0A3D0RTB2-F1
#
_cell.length_a   1.000
_cell.length_b   1.000
_cell.length_c   1.000
_cell.angle_alpha   90.00
_cell.angle_beta   90.00
_cell.angle_gamma   90.00
#
_symmetry.space_group_name_H-M   'P 1'
#
loop_
_entity.id
_entity.type
_entity.pdbx_description
1 polymer ?
#
loop_
_entity_poly.entity_id
_entity_poly.type
_entity_poly.pdbx_seq_one_letter_code
_entity_poly.pdbx_strand_id
1 'polypeptide(L)'
;RSPAGWTEQSLASLPGLAYVRADGADPLDLLSTCERVVDQVRTERRPALLHLRTVRFMGHAGSDAEIAYRSERDITSDYARDPILATAAALARAGREPCELLDAYEHSRRLVMDTARRLAATRTRLGSTAEG
;
A
#
# COMPACT_ATOMS: atom_id res chain seq x y z
N ARG A 1 -0.30 10.58 18.75
CA ARG A 1 -1.29 9.71 18.06
C ARG A 1 -2.62 10.44 18.04
N SER A 2 -3.36 10.43 16.92
CA SER A 2 -4.70 11.03 16.85
C SER A 2 -5.72 10.23 17.68
N PRO A 3 -6.83 10.85 18.13
CA PRO A 3 -7.88 10.12 18.86
C PRO A 3 -8.46 8.99 18.00
N ALA A 4 -8.84 7.88 18.65
CA ALA A 4 -9.43 6.74 17.98
C ALA A 4 -10.70 7.16 17.22
N GLY A 5 -10.82 6.75 15.95
CA GLY A 5 -11.98 7.04 15.11
C GLY A 5 -12.04 8.47 14.55
N TRP A 6 -11.17 9.39 14.97
CA TRP A 6 -11.23 10.79 14.53
C TRP A 6 -11.05 10.95 13.01
N THR A 7 -10.10 10.22 12.41
CA THR A 7 -9.88 10.25 10.96
C THR A 7 -11.10 9.74 10.20
N GLU A 8 -11.68 8.63 10.65
CA GLU A 8 -12.88 8.06 10.02
C GLU A 8 -14.07 9.01 10.12
N GLN A 9 -14.34 9.57 11.30
CA GLN A 9 -15.42 10.54 11.49
C GLN A 9 -15.22 11.79 10.62
N SER A 10 -13.99 12.31 10.56
CA SER A 10 -13.66 13.50 9.76
C SER A 10 -13.89 13.24 8.28
N LEU A 11 -13.36 12.13 7.75
CA LEU A 11 -13.49 11.79 6.33
C LEU A 11 -14.94 11.45 5.94
N ALA A 12 -15.67 10.73 6.80
CA ALA A 12 -17.07 10.38 6.57
C ALA A 12 -18.00 11.60 6.59
N SER A 13 -17.60 12.69 7.26
CA SER A 13 -18.36 13.94 7.31
C SER A 13 -18.20 14.83 6.08
N LEU A 14 -17.28 14.51 5.15
CA LEU A 14 -17.01 15.35 3.99
C LEU A 14 -18.23 15.41 3.05
N PRO A 15 -18.83 16.60 2.85
CA PRO A 15 -20.03 16.71 2.04
C PRO A 15 -19.73 16.40 0.58
N GLY A 16 -20.64 15.67 -0.07
CA GLY A 16 -20.55 15.36 -1.49
C GLY A 16 -19.62 14.19 -1.85
N LEU A 17 -18.93 13.59 -0.87
CA LEU A 17 -18.10 12.40 -1.08
C LEU A 17 -18.76 11.16 -0.48
N ALA A 18 -18.85 10.08 -1.27
CA ALA A 18 -19.14 8.77 -0.69
C ALA A 18 -17.90 8.29 0.08
N TYR A 19 -18.04 7.95 1.36
CA TYR A 19 -16.94 7.41 2.17
C TYR A 19 -16.99 5.89 2.19
N VAL A 20 -15.86 5.25 1.87
CA VAL A 20 -15.69 3.80 1.93
C VAL A 20 -14.41 3.48 2.67
N ARG A 21 -14.49 2.58 3.65
CA ARG A 21 -13.33 2.06 4.39
C ARG A 21 -12.98 0.68 3.87
N ALA A 22 -11.69 0.40 3.73
CA ALA A 22 -11.19 -0.92 3.35
C ALA A 22 -9.94 -1.31 4.15
N ASP A 23 -9.70 -2.60 4.29
CA ASP A 23 -8.52 -3.11 4.98
C ASP A 23 -7.43 -3.56 3.99
N GLY A 24 -6.26 -2.93 4.03
CA GLY A 24 -5.15 -3.27 3.15
C GLY A 24 -4.53 -4.65 3.43
N ALA A 25 -4.82 -5.24 4.59
CA ALA A 25 -4.36 -6.59 4.94
C ALA A 25 -5.22 -7.70 4.30
N ASP A 26 -6.37 -7.37 3.71
CA ASP A 26 -7.22 -8.31 2.95
C ASP A 26 -7.26 -7.88 1.47
N PRO A 27 -6.34 -8.41 0.63
CA PRO A 27 -6.23 -7.97 -0.75
C PRO A 27 -7.43 -8.38 -1.62
N LEU A 28 -8.16 -9.45 -1.27
CA LEU A 28 -9.32 -9.89 -2.04
C LEU A 28 -10.54 -9.02 -1.76
N ASP A 29 -10.80 -8.73 -0.49
CA ASP A 29 -11.87 -7.78 -0.11
C ASP A 29 -11.55 -6.37 -0.61
N LEU A 30 -10.28 -5.95 -0.54
CA LEU A 30 -9.86 -4.66 -1.07
C LEU A 30 -10.09 -4.55 -2.57
N LEU A 31 -9.76 -5.59 -3.35
CA LEU A 31 -10.01 -5.59 -4.80
C LEU A 31 -11.51 -5.46 -5.10
N SER A 32 -12.32 -6.28 -4.46
CA SER A 32 -13.79 -6.26 -4.62
C SER A 32 -14.40 -4.91 -4.21
N THR A 33 -13.89 -4.32 -3.13
CA THR A 33 -14.32 -2.99 -2.68
C THR A 33 -13.90 -1.90 -3.65
N CYS A 34 -12.68 -1.95 -4.19
CA CYS A 34 -12.22 -1.00 -5.21
C CYS A 34 -13.10 -1.07 -6.47
N GLU A 35 -13.40 -2.27 -6.97
CA GLU A 35 -14.27 -2.47 -8.13
C GLU A 35 -15.65 -1.83 -7.91
N ARG A 36 -16.29 -2.14 -6.78
CA ARG A 36 -17.59 -1.55 -6.41
C ARG A 36 -17.53 -0.03 -6.32
N VAL A 37 -16.48 0.53 -5.73
CA VAL A 37 -16.32 1.99 -5.62
C VAL A 37 -16.14 2.62 -6.99
N VAL A 38 -15.33 2.03 -7.86
CA VAL A 38 -15.11 2.52 -9.23
C VAL A 38 -16.42 2.48 -10.03
N ASP A 39 -17.18 1.40 -9.93
CA ASP A 39 -18.47 1.25 -10.62
C ASP A 39 -19.50 2.26 -10.11
N GLN A 40 -19.54 2.50 -8.79
CA GLN A 40 -20.38 3.52 -8.19
C GLN A 40 -20.03 4.92 -8.71
N VAL A 41 -18.74 5.28 -8.68
CA VAL A 41 -18.26 6.59 -9.17
C VAL A 41 -18.63 6.79 -10.63
N ARG A 42 -18.47 5.75 -11.48
CA ARG A 42 -18.80 5.81 -12.90
C ARG A 42 -20.31 5.95 -13.16
N THR A 43 -21.12 5.19 -12.43
CA THR A 43 -22.58 5.13 -12.60
C THR A 43 -23.25 6.39 -12.07
N GLU A 44 -22.90 6.79 -10.85
CA GLU A 44 -23.51 7.95 -10.18
C GLU A 44 -22.88 9.28 -10.61
N ARG A 45 -21.71 9.25 -11.27
CA ARG A 45 -20.90 10.42 -11.61
C ARG A 45 -20.60 11.30 -10.41
N ARG A 46 -20.37 10.66 -9.26
CA ARG A 46 -20.05 11.30 -7.99
C ARG A 46 -18.74 10.74 -7.44
N PRO A 47 -17.82 11.58 -6.96
CA PRO A 47 -16.56 11.11 -6.38
C PRO A 47 -16.78 10.33 -5.07
N ALA A 48 -15.84 9.44 -4.78
CA ALA A 48 -15.78 8.67 -3.55
C ALA A 48 -14.39 8.79 -2.91
N LEU A 49 -14.34 8.65 -1.59
CA LEU A 49 -13.13 8.59 -0.79
C LEU A 49 -12.96 7.16 -0.27
N LEU A 50 -11.88 6.50 -0.70
CA LEU A 50 -11.46 5.21 -0.17
C LEU A 50 -10.43 5.41 0.94
N HIS A 51 -10.84 5.21 2.19
CA HIS A 51 -9.96 5.21 3.35
C HIS A 51 -9.37 3.81 3.55
N LEU A 52 -8.15 3.63 3.06
CA LEU A 52 -7.42 2.37 3.15
C LEU A 52 -6.62 2.28 4.46
N ARG A 53 -6.93 1.28 5.28
CA ARG A 53 -6.12 0.96 6.46
C ARG A 53 -4.87 0.21 6.06
N THR A 54 -3.70 0.72 6.42
CA THR A 54 -2.41 0.05 6.22
C THR A 54 -1.59 0.05 7.51
N VAL A 55 -0.49 -0.71 7.49
CA VAL A 55 0.59 -0.63 8.48
C VAL A 55 1.83 -0.07 7.80
N ARG A 56 2.74 0.52 8.59
CA ARG A 56 4.02 0.99 8.07
C ARG A 56 5.12 0.02 8.52
N PHE A 57 5.66 -0.71 7.56
CA PHE A 57 6.89 -1.46 7.77
C PHE A 57 8.08 -0.51 7.76
N MET A 58 9.02 -0.76 8.69
CA MET A 58 10.23 0.03 8.89
C MET A 58 9.98 1.47 9.38
N GLY A 59 11.06 2.20 9.59
CA GLY A 59 11.06 3.61 9.96
C GLY A 59 10.38 4.51 8.93
N HIS A 60 10.05 5.72 9.34
CA HIS A 60 9.47 6.76 8.48
C HIS A 60 10.35 7.07 7.27
N ALA A 61 11.67 7.06 7.49
CA ALA A 61 12.72 7.32 6.52
C ALA A 61 14.04 6.67 6.97
N GLY A 62 15.08 6.69 6.13
CA GLY A 62 16.33 5.98 6.39
C GLY A 62 17.09 6.38 7.67
N SER A 63 16.94 7.62 8.15
CA SER A 63 17.54 8.09 9.41
C SER A 63 16.61 7.96 10.62
N ASP A 64 15.38 7.49 10.43
CA ASP A 64 14.37 7.41 11.47
C ASP A 64 14.54 6.15 12.33
N ALA A 65 14.81 6.35 13.63
CA ALA A 65 14.93 5.28 14.60
C ALA A 65 13.55 4.95 15.19
N GLU A 66 12.77 4.10 14.53
CA GLU A 66 11.39 3.81 14.96
C GLU A 66 11.28 3.21 16.38
N ILE A 67 12.32 2.52 16.84
CA ILE A 67 12.43 1.98 18.20
C ILE A 67 12.39 3.06 19.28
N ALA A 68 12.66 4.32 18.95
CA ALA A 68 12.58 5.44 19.89
C ALA A 68 11.14 5.80 20.28
N TYR A 69 10.14 5.38 19.49
CA TYR A 69 8.74 5.76 19.70
C TYR A 69 7.72 4.64 19.39
N ARG A 70 8.17 3.46 18.98
CA ARG A 70 7.37 2.24 18.81
C ARG A 70 7.96 1.11 19.63
N SER A 71 7.08 0.27 20.18
CA SER A 71 7.51 -0.95 20.85
C SER A 71 7.85 -2.05 19.84
N GLU A 72 8.75 -2.97 20.19
CA GLU A 72 9.04 -4.16 19.38
C GLU A 72 7.78 -5.00 19.13
N ARG A 73 6.87 -5.04 20.12
CA ARG A 73 5.58 -5.72 19.98
C ARG A 73 4.71 -5.07 18.91
N ASP A 74 4.60 -3.75 18.90
CA ASP A 74 3.83 -3.01 17.90
C ASP A 74 4.40 -3.29 16.50
N ILE A 75 5.73 -3.21 16.35
CA ILE A 75 6.42 -3.47 15.08
C ILE A 75 6.18 -4.92 14.62
N THR A 76 6.36 -5.89 15.51
CA THR A 76 6.21 -7.31 15.18
C THR A 76 4.76 -7.64 14.80
N SER A 77 3.78 -7.02 15.49
CA SER A 77 2.36 -7.26 15.21
C SER A 77 1.92 -6.79 13.82
N ASP A 78 2.61 -5.81 13.24
CA ASP A 78 2.30 -5.32 11.89
C ASP A 78 2.61 -6.37 10.82
N TYR A 79 3.58 -7.26 11.02
CA TYR A 79 3.92 -8.29 10.03
C TYR A 79 2.78 -9.29 9.79
N ALA A 80 1.87 -9.46 10.75
CA ALA A 80 0.65 -10.24 10.55
C ALA A 80 -0.32 -9.59 9.54
N ARG A 81 -0.04 -8.35 9.12
CA ARG A 81 -0.85 -7.53 8.22
C ARG A 81 -0.15 -7.30 6.88
N ASP A 82 0.82 -8.15 6.53
CA ASP A 82 1.54 -8.09 5.25
C ASP A 82 0.62 -8.48 4.07
N PRO A 83 0.29 -7.53 3.16
CA PRO A 83 -0.57 -7.81 2.02
C PRO A 83 0.06 -8.77 1.00
N ILE A 84 1.39 -8.87 0.93
CA ILE A 84 2.09 -9.79 0.01
C ILE A 84 1.85 -11.22 0.48
N LEU A 85 2.04 -11.49 1.77
CA LEU A 85 1.77 -12.81 2.34
C LEU A 85 0.28 -13.15 2.29
N ALA A 86 -0.60 -12.18 2.54
CA ALA A 86 -2.05 -12.39 2.40
C ALA A 86 -2.44 -12.76 0.95
N THR A 87 -1.84 -12.10 -0.04
CA THR A 87 -2.06 -12.41 -1.47
C THR A 87 -1.54 -13.80 -1.82
N ALA A 88 -0.33 -14.15 -1.39
CA ALA A 88 0.24 -15.48 -1.60
C ALA A 88 -0.63 -16.58 -0.97
N ALA A 89 -1.11 -16.36 0.26
CA ALA A 89 -2.02 -17.29 0.93
C ALA A 89 -3.36 -17.44 0.18
N ALA A 90 -3.92 -16.34 -0.34
CA ALA A 90 -5.13 -16.37 -1.16
C ALA A 90 -4.92 -17.19 -2.45
N LEU A 91 -3.81 -16.99 -3.16
CA LEU A 91 -3.49 -17.73 -4.38
C LEU A 91 -3.20 -19.20 -4.11
N ALA A 92 -2.52 -19.53 -3.01
CA ALA A 92 -2.29 -20.91 -2.61
C ALA A 92 -3.60 -21.64 -2.31
N ARG A 93 -4.55 -20.99 -1.62
CA ARG A 93 -5.91 -21.54 -1.41
C ARG A 93 -6.67 -21.73 -2.71
N ALA A 94 -6.38 -20.93 -3.74
CA ALA A 94 -6.94 -21.07 -5.08
C ALA A 94 -6.23 -22.14 -5.94
N GLY A 95 -5.26 -22.88 -5.39
CA GLY A 95 -4.58 -24.00 -6.05
C GLY A 95 -3.26 -23.67 -6.73
N ARG A 96 -2.67 -22.49 -6.47
CA ARG A 96 -1.32 -22.17 -6.96
C ARG A 96 -0.27 -22.80 -6.06
N GLU A 97 0.72 -23.44 -6.67
CA GLU A 97 1.80 -24.07 -5.90
C GLU A 97 2.73 -23.02 -5.27
N PRO A 98 3.21 -23.22 -4.02
CA PRO A 98 4.08 -22.27 -3.34
C PRO A 98 5.35 -21.91 -4.11
N CYS A 99 5.94 -22.86 -4.84
CA CYS A 99 7.13 -22.61 -5.66
C CYS A 99 6.84 -21.61 -6.79
N GLU A 100 5.70 -21.76 -7.48
CA GLU A 100 5.30 -20.82 -8.54
C GLU A 100 5.06 -19.41 -8.00
N LEU A 101 4.52 -19.30 -6.78
CA LEU A 101 4.31 -18.00 -6.13
C LEU A 101 5.63 -17.32 -5.82
N LEU A 102 6.60 -18.07 -5.30
CA LEU A 102 7.94 -17.55 -5.02
C LEU A 102 8.66 -17.15 -6.32
N ASP A 103 8.57 -17.96 -7.36
CA ASP A 103 9.16 -17.67 -8.66
C ASP A 103 8.56 -16.41 -9.28
N ALA A 104 7.23 -16.25 -9.20
CA ALA A 104 6.55 -15.04 -9.65
C ALA A 104 7.01 -13.80 -8.88
N TYR A 105 7.14 -13.90 -7.55
CA TYR A 105 7.64 -12.82 -6.70
C TYR A 105 9.07 -12.40 -7.09
N GLU A 106 10.00 -13.36 -7.18
CA GLU A 106 11.40 -13.09 -7.54
C GLU A 106 11.55 -12.59 -8.98
N HIS A 107 10.69 -13.04 -9.89
CA HIS A 107 10.62 -12.51 -11.23
C HIS A 107 10.22 -11.02 -11.23
N SER A 108 9.12 -10.66 -10.56
CA SER A 108 8.68 -9.26 -10.45
C SER A 108 9.74 -8.38 -9.78
N ARG A 109 10.38 -8.87 -8.72
CA ARG A 109 11.47 -8.17 -8.04
C ARG A 109 12.63 -7.85 -8.99
N ARG A 110 13.11 -8.85 -9.74
CA ARG A 110 14.18 -8.66 -10.73
C ARG A 110 13.77 -7.66 -11.82
N LEU A 111 12.57 -7.81 -12.38
CA LEU A 111 12.06 -6.92 -13.43
C LEU A 111 12.05 -5.46 -12.99
N VAL A 112 11.53 -5.17 -11.79
CA VAL A 112 11.47 -3.82 -11.23
C VAL A 112 12.88 -3.26 -11.01
N MET A 113 13.76 -4.04 -10.38
CA MET A 113 15.12 -3.59 -10.06
C MET A 113 15.96 -3.34 -11.32
N ASP A 114 15.89 -4.22 -12.31
CA ASP A 114 16.62 -4.05 -13.56
C ASP A 114 16.09 -2.86 -14.37
N THR A 115 14.78 -2.65 -14.37
CA THR A 115 14.18 -1.47 -15.01
C THR A 115 14.63 -0.18 -14.33
N ALA A 116 14.60 -0.13 -13.00
CA ALA A 116 15.09 1.03 -12.24
C ALA A 116 16.57 1.33 -12.52
N ARG A 117 17.43 0.30 -12.56
CA ARG A 117 18.86 0.44 -12.89
C ARG A 117 19.07 1.00 -14.29
N ARG A 118 18.36 0.46 -15.29
CA ARG A 118 18.43 0.94 -16.68
C ARG A 118 18.06 2.42 -16.77
N LEU A 119 16.95 2.81 -16.16
CA LEU A 119 16.47 4.20 -16.19
C LEU A 119 17.42 5.16 -15.45
N ALA A 120 17.98 4.74 -14.32
CA ALA A 120 18.98 5.52 -13.59
C ALA A 120 20.26 5.74 -14.41
N ALA A 121 20.71 4.73 -15.15
CA ALA A 121 21.88 4.82 -16.02
C ALA A 121 21.67 5.76 -17.22
N THR A 122 20.43 5.89 -17.71
CA THR A 122 20.08 6.81 -18.82
C THR A 122 19.81 8.25 -18.37
N ARG A 123 19.77 8.53 -17.07
CA ARG A 123 19.45 9.87 -16.58
C ARG A 123 20.70 10.76 -16.65
N THR A 124 20.77 11.62 -17.67
CA THR A 124 21.67 12.77 -17.68
C THR A 124 21.37 13.62 -16.45
N ARG A 125 22.36 13.87 -15.58
CA ARG A 125 22.20 14.81 -14.47
C ARG A 125 21.75 16.14 -15.06
N LEU A 126 20.59 16.66 -14.65
CA LEU A 126 20.24 18.05 -14.93
C LEU A 126 21.33 18.89 -14.27
N GLY A 127 22.05 19.66 -15.08
CA GLY A 127 23.14 20.51 -14.61
C GLY A 127 22.66 21.42 -13.49
N SER A 128 23.42 21.46 -12.39
CA SER A 128 23.22 22.41 -11.30
C SER A 128 23.16 23.81 -11.90
N THR A 129 22.05 24.52 -11.73
CA THR A 129 22.03 25.96 -11.94
C THR A 129 22.97 26.58 -10.90
N ALA A 130 24.07 27.17 -11.35
CA ALA A 130 24.85 28.07 -10.53
C ALA A 130 23.97 29.29 -10.24
N GLU A 131 23.59 29.46 -8.97
CA GLU A 131 23.03 30.71 -8.47
C GLU A 131 24.18 31.73 -8.43
N GLY A 132 24.00 32.85 -9.13
CA GLY A 132 24.91 33.99 -9.15
C GLY A 132 24.59 35.03 -8.09
#